data_AF-A0A2Z7C3W4-F1
#
_entry.id   AF-A0A2Z7C3W4-F1
#
_cell.length_a   1.000
_cell.length_b   1.000
_cell.length_c   1.000
_cell.angle_alpha   90.00
_cell.angle_beta   90.00
_cell.angle_gamma   90.00
#
_symmetry.space_group_name_H-M   'P 1'
#
loop_
_entity.id
_entity.type
_entity.pdbx_description
1 polymer ?
#
loop_
_entity_poly.entity_id
_entity_poly.type
_entity_poly.pdbx_seq_one_letter_code
_entity_poly.pdbx_strand_id
1 'polypeptide(L)'
;RAGYEVKLRISCLRKHGLIYRDAFAVLWKEPRVILYEIVEIEKKIEFLVQQMRFDIQCLVEVPEYLGLNLDKHIVPRFKVIDHLRSNDGLGDEVRPTNLVKLSRLKFYNMYVKPYPELEKVYGRFSGEVPVQTRHPVGMWKLFTPRQYLESKEDAITVSVALKGRLPLVRCDLGVWKRESDPTLVPRISDSSKL
;
A
#
# COMPACT_ATOMS: atom_id res chain seq x y z
N ARG A 1 -32.13 1.11 12.01
CA ARG A 1 -31.71 -0.12 11.28
C ARG A 1 -30.22 -0.42 11.48
N ALA A 2 -29.30 0.50 11.14
CA ALA A 2 -27.85 0.28 11.26
C ALA A 2 -27.36 -0.10 12.68
N GLY A 3 -27.89 0.56 13.73
CA GLY A 3 -27.52 0.22 15.11
C GLY A 3 -27.88 -1.21 15.55
N TYR A 4 -28.94 -1.79 14.97
CA TYR A 4 -29.33 -3.17 15.24
C TYR A 4 -28.34 -4.15 14.61
N GLU A 5 -27.92 -3.91 13.36
CA GLU A 5 -26.91 -4.74 12.68
C GLU A 5 -25.59 -4.75 13.45
N VAL A 6 -25.13 -3.58 13.91
CA VAL A 6 -23.94 -3.43 14.76
C VAL A 6 -24.06 -4.25 16.03
N LYS A 7 -25.19 -4.14 16.74
CA LYS A 7 -25.46 -4.90 17.96
C LYS A 7 -25.38 -6.41 17.73
N LEU A 8 -25.93 -6.90 16.61
CA LEU A 8 -25.87 -8.31 16.24
C LEU A 8 -24.43 -8.80 16.00
N ARG A 9 -23.59 -8.02 15.31
CA ARG A 9 -22.18 -8.40 15.06
C ARG A 9 -21.38 -8.45 16.37
N ILE A 10 -21.57 -7.45 17.23
CA ILE A 10 -20.94 -7.44 18.56
C ILE A 10 -21.41 -8.64 19.38
N SER A 11 -22.71 -8.95 19.34
CA SER A 11 -23.26 -10.11 20.06
C SER A 11 -22.67 -11.44 19.55
N CYS A 12 -22.50 -11.58 18.23
CA CYS A 12 -21.85 -12.74 17.62
C CYS A 12 -20.40 -12.87 18.09
N LEU A 13 -19.60 -11.81 17.98
CA LEU A 13 -18.20 -11.81 18.43
C LEU A 13 -18.06 -12.16 19.92
N ARG A 14 -18.97 -11.67 20.76
CA ARG A 14 -18.99 -12.01 22.19
C ARG A 14 -19.32 -13.47 22.46
N LYS A 15 -20.25 -14.06 21.71
CA LYS A 15 -20.61 -15.49 21.82
C LYS A 15 -19.39 -16.38 21.58
N HIS A 16 -18.45 -15.95 20.74
CA HIS A 16 -17.22 -16.68 20.46
C HIS A 16 -16.06 -16.41 21.44
N GLY A 17 -16.24 -15.55 22.44
CA GLY A 17 -15.27 -15.35 23.52
C GLY A 17 -14.61 -13.97 23.59
N LEU A 18 -14.96 -13.03 22.71
CA LEU A 18 -14.46 -11.66 22.84
C LEU A 18 -15.19 -10.87 23.94
N ILE A 19 -14.46 -10.01 24.65
CA ILE A 19 -15.08 -9.05 25.56
C ILE A 19 -15.79 -7.95 24.76
N TYR A 20 -16.78 -7.30 25.37
CA TYR A 20 -17.57 -6.27 24.69
C TYR A 20 -16.70 -5.13 24.13
N ARG A 21 -15.71 -4.69 24.90
CA ARG A 21 -14.75 -3.64 24.51
C ARG A 21 -13.98 -4.02 23.25
N ASP A 22 -13.50 -5.25 23.17
CA ASP A 22 -12.67 -5.73 22.07
C ASP A 22 -13.51 -6.03 20.83
N ALA A 23 -14.69 -6.63 21.00
CA ALA A 23 -15.64 -6.82 19.92
C ALA A 23 -16.04 -5.48 19.27
N PHE A 24 -16.25 -4.45 20.09
CA PHE A 24 -16.51 -3.09 19.60
C PHE A 24 -15.27 -2.52 18.88
N ALA A 25 -14.07 -2.68 19.45
CA ALA A 25 -12.83 -2.21 18.83
C ALA A 25 -12.55 -2.87 17.47
N VAL A 26 -12.82 -4.17 17.34
CA VAL A 26 -12.70 -4.91 16.07
C VAL A 26 -13.64 -4.34 15.03
N LEU A 27 -14.92 -4.17 15.38
CA LEU A 27 -15.93 -3.63 14.46
C LEU A 27 -15.66 -2.16 14.09
N TRP A 28 -15.11 -1.39 15.02
CA TRP A 28 -14.72 0.00 14.79
C TRP A 28 -13.55 0.12 13.81
N LYS A 29 -12.53 -0.73 13.97
CA LYS A 29 -11.38 -0.79 13.06
C LYS A 29 -11.76 -1.35 11.69
N GLU A 30 -12.65 -2.34 11.66
CA GLU A 30 -13.08 -3.01 10.43
C GLU A 30 -14.61 -2.94 10.27
N PRO A 31 -15.16 -1.81 9.77
CA PRO A 31 -16.60 -1.68 9.58
C PRO A 31 -17.14 -2.56 8.45
N ARG A 32 -16.29 -3.10 7.56
CA ARG A 32 -16.74 -3.98 6.46
C ARG A 32 -17.40 -5.26 6.96
N VAL A 33 -17.17 -5.64 8.22
CA VAL A 33 -17.85 -6.79 8.85
C VAL A 33 -19.38 -6.65 8.82
N ILE A 34 -19.91 -5.43 8.79
CA ILE A 34 -21.36 -5.18 8.68
C ILE A 34 -21.92 -5.66 7.33
N LEU A 35 -21.09 -5.70 6.28
CA LEU A 35 -21.49 -6.11 4.94
C LEU A 35 -21.66 -7.62 4.80
N TYR A 36 -21.09 -8.40 5.72
CA TYR A 36 -21.16 -9.86 5.71
C TYR A 36 -22.34 -10.36 6.54
N GLU A 37 -22.86 -11.53 6.17
CA GLU A 37 -23.88 -12.21 6.96
C GLU A 37 -23.27 -12.77 8.26
N ILE A 38 -24.11 -12.89 9.30
CA ILE A 38 -23.66 -13.40 10.61
C ILE A 38 -23.08 -14.81 10.48
N VAL A 39 -23.72 -15.66 9.66
CA VAL A 39 -23.28 -17.04 9.42
C VAL A 39 -21.88 -17.08 8.79
N GLU A 40 -21.55 -16.14 7.90
CA GLU A 40 -20.21 -16.06 7.30
C GLU A 40 -19.16 -15.59 8.31
N ILE A 41 -19.54 -14.70 9.23
CA ILE A 41 -18.65 -14.26 10.32
C ILE A 41 -18.38 -15.43 11.27
N GLU A 42 -19.41 -16.19 11.66
CA GLU A 42 -19.24 -17.38 12.51
C GLU A 42 -18.30 -18.39 11.83
N LYS A 43 -18.49 -18.68 10.53
CA LYS A 43 -17.60 -19.56 9.75
C LYS A 43 -16.14 -19.07 9.72
N LYS A 44 -15.92 -17.77 9.57
CA LYS A 44 -14.57 -17.18 9.59
C LYS A 44 -13.87 -17.37 10.94
N ILE A 45 -14.61 -17.18 12.04
CA ILE A 45 -14.10 -17.36 13.40
C ILE A 45 -13.83 -18.85 13.66
N GLU A 46 -14.74 -19.72 13.26
CA GLU A 46 -14.61 -21.17 13.39
C GLU A 46 -13.36 -21.67 12.65
N PHE A 47 -13.15 -21.22 11.41
CA PHE A 47 -11.95 -21.56 10.64
C PHE A 47 -10.66 -21.09 11.34
N LEU A 48 -10.66 -19.87 11.89
CA LEU A 48 -9.51 -19.31 12.58
C LEU A 48 -9.12 -20.14 13.82
N VAL A 49 -10.10 -20.49 14.64
CA VAL A 49 -9.85 -21.20 15.91
C VAL A 49 -9.61 -22.69 15.68
N GLN A 50 -10.44 -23.35 14.87
CA GLN A 50 -10.39 -24.81 14.72
C GLN A 50 -9.34 -25.27 13.70
N GLN A 51 -9.23 -24.59 12.56
CA GLN A 51 -8.33 -25.02 11.49
C GLN A 51 -6.95 -24.39 11.65
N MET A 52 -6.91 -23.07 11.84
CA MET A 52 -5.64 -22.34 11.93
C MET A 52 -5.01 -22.40 13.33
N ARG A 53 -5.76 -22.84 14.34
CA ARG A 53 -5.32 -22.97 15.75
C ARG A 53 -4.88 -21.65 16.37
N PHE A 54 -5.43 -20.53 15.89
CA PHE A 54 -5.19 -19.22 16.48
C PHE A 54 -6.22 -18.90 17.57
N ASP A 55 -5.81 -18.10 18.54
CA ASP A 55 -6.71 -17.56 19.55
C ASP A 55 -7.63 -16.49 18.92
N ILE A 56 -8.85 -16.38 19.42
CA ILE A 56 -9.80 -15.36 18.99
C ILE A 56 -9.29 -13.95 19.26
N GLN A 57 -8.41 -13.77 20.25
CA GLN A 57 -7.75 -12.50 20.55
C GLN A 57 -6.94 -11.96 19.36
N CYS A 58 -6.51 -12.82 18.42
CA CYS A 58 -5.84 -12.40 17.20
C CYS A 58 -6.72 -11.48 16.32
N LEU A 59 -8.05 -11.53 16.45
CA LEU A 59 -8.96 -10.62 15.74
C LEU A 59 -8.80 -9.16 16.20
N VAL A 60 -8.39 -8.93 17.46
CA VAL A 60 -8.16 -7.59 18.00
C VAL A 60 -6.89 -6.98 17.39
N GLU A 61 -5.87 -7.81 17.16
CA GLU A 61 -4.62 -7.42 16.50
C GLU A 61 -4.81 -7.19 15.00
N VAL A 62 -5.60 -8.07 14.34
CA VAL A 62 -5.79 -8.09 12.90
C VAL A 62 -7.29 -8.17 12.55
N PRO A 63 -8.05 -7.09 12.78
CA PRO A 63 -9.48 -7.05 12.50
C PRO A 63 -9.79 -7.16 11.00
N GLU A 64 -8.83 -6.81 10.13
CA GLU A 64 -8.96 -6.87 8.68
C GLU A 64 -9.24 -8.29 8.18
N TYR A 65 -8.92 -9.32 8.97
CA TYR A 65 -9.25 -10.72 8.70
C TYR A 65 -10.73 -10.91 8.37
N LEU A 66 -11.62 -10.28 9.16
CA LEU A 66 -13.07 -10.42 8.98
C LEU A 66 -13.56 -9.73 7.70
N GLY A 67 -12.81 -8.75 7.19
CA GLY A 67 -13.09 -8.06 5.94
C GLY A 67 -12.66 -8.83 4.68
N LEU A 68 -11.93 -9.94 4.81
CA LEU A 68 -11.48 -10.74 3.67
C LEU A 68 -12.46 -11.89 3.36
N ASN A 69 -12.47 -12.34 2.11
CA ASN A 69 -13.23 -13.53 1.73
C ASN A 69 -12.45 -14.79 2.14
N LEU A 70 -13.12 -15.68 2.89
CA LEU A 70 -12.52 -16.89 3.46
C LEU A 70 -11.98 -17.81 2.35
N ASP A 71 -12.84 -18.23 1.42
CA ASP A 71 -12.49 -19.24 0.41
C ASP A 71 -11.50 -18.71 -0.64
N LYS A 72 -11.62 -17.42 -0.99
CA LYS A 72 -10.82 -16.83 -2.06
C LYS A 72 -9.43 -16.39 -1.61
N HIS A 73 -9.27 -15.98 -0.35
CA HIS A 73 -8.02 -15.37 0.12
C HIS A 73 -7.39 -16.14 1.28
N ILE A 74 -8.16 -16.44 2.32
CA ILE A 74 -7.62 -17.03 3.55
C ILE A 74 -7.26 -18.50 3.34
N VAL A 75 -8.19 -19.30 2.82
CA VAL A 75 -8.00 -20.75 2.65
C VAL A 75 -6.79 -21.09 1.76
N PRO A 76 -6.60 -20.47 0.57
CA PRO A 76 -5.45 -20.78 -0.28
C PRO A 76 -4.11 -20.39 0.35
N ARG A 77 -4.07 -19.25 1.06
CA ARG A 77 -2.87 -18.81 1.78
C ARG A 77 -2.53 -19.75 2.93
N PHE A 78 -3.55 -20.16 3.69
CA PHE A 78 -3.35 -21.08 4.80
C PHE A 78 -2.82 -22.43 4.33
N LYS A 79 -3.38 -23.02 3.26
CA LYS A 79 -2.90 -24.28 2.69
C LYS A 79 -1.42 -24.26 2.31
N VAL A 80 -0.95 -23.16 1.73
CA VAL A 80 0.47 -22.95 1.42
C VAL A 80 1.32 -22.96 2.68
N ILE A 81 0.91 -22.20 3.69
CA ILE A 81 1.65 -22.12 4.96
C ILE A 81 1.63 -23.45 5.72
N ASP A 82 0.51 -24.16 5.71
CA ASP A 82 0.34 -25.45 6.38
C ASP A 82 1.21 -26.55 5.75
N HIS A 83 1.33 -26.54 4.42
CA HIS A 83 2.25 -27.42 3.70
C HIS A 83 3.71 -27.09 4.03
N LEU A 84 4.07 -25.80 4.07
CA LEU A 84 5.42 -25.37 4.45
C LEU A 84 5.76 -25.74 5.90
N ARG A 85 4.78 -25.65 6.81
CA ARG A 85 4.92 -26.07 8.22
C ARG A 85 5.16 -27.57 8.33
N SER A 86 4.51 -28.37 7.48
CA SER A 86 4.67 -29.83 7.47
C SER A 86 6.04 -30.28 6.94
N ASN A 87 6.68 -29.47 6.09
CA ASN A 87 7.97 -29.79 5.47
C ASN A 87 9.17 -29.09 6.15
N ASP A 88 8.99 -28.52 7.35
CA ASP A 88 9.98 -27.68 8.05
C ASP A 88 10.55 -26.52 7.22
N GLY A 89 9.83 -26.08 6.18
CA GLY A 89 10.26 -25.01 5.26
C GLY A 89 10.08 -23.60 5.84
N LEU A 90 9.54 -23.47 7.06
CA LEU A 90 9.32 -22.22 7.77
C LEU A 90 10.19 -22.19 9.03
N GLY A 91 11.20 -21.32 9.04
CA GLY A 91 12.04 -21.10 10.22
C GLY A 91 11.41 -20.27 11.33
N ASP A 92 10.21 -19.72 11.12
CA ASP A 92 9.48 -18.89 12.10
C ASP A 92 7.97 -19.13 12.04
N GLU A 93 7.30 -18.90 13.17
CA GLU A 93 5.85 -19.03 13.26
C GLU A 93 5.14 -17.97 12.42
N VAL A 94 4.28 -18.42 11.49
CA VAL A 94 3.55 -17.50 10.64
C VAL A 94 2.46 -16.80 11.43
N ARG A 95 2.68 -15.52 11.72
CA ARG A 95 1.67 -14.66 12.35
C ARG A 95 0.43 -14.52 11.45
N PRO A 96 -0.79 -14.43 12.03
CA PRO A 96 -2.03 -14.15 11.30
C PRO A 96 -1.92 -12.89 10.42
N THR A 97 -1.12 -11.93 10.86
CA THR A 97 -0.80 -10.70 10.15
C THR A 97 -0.27 -10.96 8.74
N ASN A 98 0.59 -11.97 8.56
CA ASN A 98 1.19 -12.25 7.25
C ASN A 98 0.12 -12.80 6.28
N LEU A 99 -0.80 -13.61 6.78
CA LEU A 99 -1.88 -14.18 5.99
C LEU A 99 -2.88 -13.12 5.52
N VAL A 100 -3.09 -12.07 6.31
CA VAL A 100 -4.08 -11.03 6.02
C VAL A 100 -3.46 -9.83 5.29
N LYS A 101 -2.36 -9.28 5.82
CA LYS A 101 -1.81 -7.99 5.38
C LYS A 101 -0.92 -8.09 4.14
N LEU A 102 -0.39 -9.27 3.81
CA LEU A 102 0.43 -9.40 2.61
C LEU A 102 -0.42 -9.27 1.35
N SER A 103 0.09 -8.47 0.41
CA SER A 103 -0.49 -8.43 -0.94
C SER A 103 -0.34 -9.81 -1.60
N ARG A 104 -1.21 -10.10 -2.56
CA ARG A 104 -1.16 -11.38 -3.29
C ARG A 104 0.22 -11.62 -3.92
N LEU A 105 0.80 -10.61 -4.55
CA LEU A 105 2.12 -10.69 -5.18
C LEU A 105 3.23 -10.91 -4.15
N LYS A 106 3.20 -10.18 -3.03
CA LYS A 106 4.21 -10.31 -1.98
C LYS A 106 4.14 -11.70 -1.31
N PHE A 107 2.93 -12.19 -1.05
CA PHE A 107 2.73 -13.55 -0.54
C PHE A 107 3.29 -14.61 -1.51
N TYR A 108 2.96 -14.50 -2.79
CA TYR A 108 3.46 -15.42 -3.81
C TYR A 108 5.00 -15.40 -3.88
N ASN A 109 5.62 -14.23 -3.97
CA ASN A 109 7.08 -14.13 -4.07
C ASN A 109 7.82 -14.70 -2.87
N MET A 110 7.24 -14.62 -1.66
CA MET A 110 7.88 -15.10 -0.44
C MET A 110 7.62 -16.58 -0.15
N TYR A 111 6.39 -17.06 -0.36
CA TYR A 111 5.99 -18.41 0.09
C TYR A 111 5.73 -19.40 -1.05
N VAL A 112 5.52 -18.93 -2.28
CA VAL A 112 5.14 -19.81 -3.41
C VAL A 112 6.27 -19.91 -4.43
N LYS A 113 6.86 -18.78 -4.83
CA LYS A 113 7.94 -18.73 -5.83
C LYS A 113 9.17 -19.60 -5.48
N PRO A 114 9.62 -19.70 -4.21
CA PRO A 114 10.73 -20.58 -3.86
C PRO A 114 10.39 -22.07 -3.95
N TYR A 115 9.11 -22.42 -4.00
CA TYR A 115 8.57 -23.77 -3.84
C TYR A 115 7.62 -24.10 -5.00
N PRO A 116 8.13 -24.58 -6.15
CA PRO A 116 7.33 -24.77 -7.37
C PRO A 116 6.14 -25.72 -7.20
N GLU A 117 6.19 -26.65 -6.25
CA GLU A 117 5.09 -27.54 -5.88
C GLU A 117 3.86 -26.77 -5.34
N LEU A 118 4.08 -25.62 -4.68
CA LEU A 118 3.03 -24.81 -4.07
C LEU A 118 2.27 -23.95 -5.07
N GLU A 119 2.78 -23.78 -6.30
CA GLU A 119 2.07 -23.05 -7.36
C GLU A 119 0.73 -23.69 -7.70
N LYS A 120 0.68 -25.03 -7.67
CA LYS A 120 -0.54 -25.79 -7.92
C LYS A 120 -1.56 -25.60 -6.78
N VAL A 121 -1.08 -25.48 -5.54
CA VAL A 121 -1.91 -25.36 -4.32
C VAL A 121 -2.46 -23.95 -4.14
N TYR A 122 -1.64 -22.92 -4.36
CA TYR A 122 -2.05 -21.53 -4.17
C TYR A 122 -3.09 -21.05 -5.18
N GLY A 123 -3.22 -21.78 -6.29
CA GLY A 123 -4.10 -21.42 -7.39
C GLY A 123 -3.38 -20.49 -8.35
N ARG A 124 -3.45 -20.85 -9.64
CA ARG A 124 -2.72 -20.23 -10.73
C ARG A 124 -2.76 -18.70 -10.65
N PHE A 125 -1.61 -18.10 -10.91
CA PHE A 125 -1.52 -16.73 -11.42
C PHE A 125 -2.24 -16.57 -12.78
N SER A 126 -2.76 -17.64 -13.39
CA SER A 126 -3.45 -17.65 -14.69
C SER A 126 -4.91 -17.18 -14.59
N GLY A 127 -5.10 -15.90 -14.32
CA GLY A 127 -5.55 -15.16 -15.48
C GLY A 127 -4.25 -14.78 -16.18
N GLU A 128 -4.09 -15.09 -17.46
CA GLU A 128 -4.19 -13.97 -18.40
C GLU A 128 -5.28 -12.99 -17.94
N VAL A 129 -5.00 -12.23 -16.88
CA VAL A 129 -5.55 -10.92 -16.75
C VAL A 129 -4.65 -10.21 -17.76
N PRO A 130 -5.10 -9.94 -19.00
CA PRO A 130 -4.45 -8.91 -19.75
C PRO A 130 -4.34 -7.76 -18.75
N VAL A 131 -3.13 -7.25 -18.53
CA VAL A 131 -2.98 -6.02 -17.78
C VAL A 131 -3.74 -4.98 -18.61
N GLN A 132 -5.05 -4.88 -18.40
CA GLN A 132 -5.86 -3.78 -18.83
C GLN A 132 -5.37 -2.67 -17.92
N THR A 133 -4.28 -2.04 -18.36
CA THR A 133 -3.99 -0.67 -18.02
C THR A 133 -5.33 0.05 -18.15
N ARG A 134 -5.92 0.43 -17.01
CA ARG A 134 -7.18 1.18 -16.98
C ARG A 134 -7.04 2.55 -17.64
N HIS A 135 -5.80 2.92 -17.98
CA HIS A 135 -5.47 3.99 -18.88
C HIS A 135 -5.39 3.45 -20.30
N PRO A 136 -6.18 3.97 -21.25
CA PRO A 136 -5.96 3.65 -22.66
C PRO A 136 -4.50 3.96 -22.96
N VAL A 137 -3.78 2.97 -23.49
CA VAL A 137 -2.39 3.13 -23.90
C VAL A 137 -2.35 4.25 -24.92
N GLY A 138 -1.86 5.42 -24.50
CA GLY A 138 -1.46 6.48 -25.42
C GLY A 138 -2.51 7.54 -25.78
N MET A 139 -3.28 8.10 -24.84
CA MET A 139 -3.82 9.46 -25.08
C MET A 139 -2.69 10.45 -25.43
N TRP A 140 -1.49 10.22 -24.88
CA TRP A 140 -0.32 11.07 -25.05
C TRP A 140 0.32 10.85 -26.43
N LYS A 141 -0.02 9.75 -27.11
CA LYS A 141 0.34 9.49 -28.51
C LYS A 141 -0.58 10.22 -29.49
N LEU A 142 -1.79 10.60 -29.06
CA LEU A 142 -2.70 11.45 -29.84
C LEU A 142 -2.31 12.93 -29.74
N PHE A 143 -1.62 13.31 -28.66
CA PHE A 143 -0.94 14.60 -28.55
C PHE A 143 0.38 14.57 -29.33
N THR A 144 0.31 14.44 -30.65
CA THR A 144 1.41 14.93 -31.49
C THR A 144 1.30 16.45 -31.54
N PRO A 145 2.17 17.22 -30.87
CA PRO A 145 2.17 18.67 -31.02
C PRO A 145 2.35 18.99 -32.50
N ARG A 146 1.51 19.88 -33.05
CA ARG A 146 1.74 20.40 -34.40
C ARG A 146 3.15 20.99 -34.40
N GLN A 147 3.96 20.59 -35.37
CA GLN A 147 5.25 21.24 -35.61
C GLN A 147 4.94 22.71 -35.88
N TYR A 148 5.25 23.54 -34.89
CA TYR A 148 5.13 24.98 -35.01
C TYR A 148 6.23 25.41 -35.98
N LEU A 149 5.85 26.05 -37.08
CA LEU A 149 6.80 26.78 -37.91
C LEU A 149 7.33 27.90 -37.02
N GLU A 150 8.55 27.75 -36.51
CA GLU A 150 9.22 28.78 -35.73
C GLU A 150 9.26 30.08 -36.55
N SER A 151 8.33 30.99 -36.26
CA SER A 151 8.49 32.39 -36.61
C SER A 151 9.67 32.91 -35.80
N LYS A 152 10.50 33.77 -36.43
CA LYS A 152 11.73 34.31 -35.82
C LYS A 152 11.48 35.03 -34.48
N GLU A 153 10.23 35.39 -34.20
CA GLU A 153 9.79 36.08 -32.99
C GLU A 153 9.65 35.13 -31.78
N ASP A 154 9.30 33.86 -31.99
CA ASP A 154 9.08 32.90 -30.88
C ASP A 154 10.39 32.35 -30.28
N ALA A 155 11.44 32.25 -31.11
CA ALA A 155 12.79 31.88 -30.65
C ALA A 155 13.36 32.90 -29.64
N ILE A 156 12.98 34.18 -29.76
CA ILE A 156 13.42 35.24 -28.87
C ILE A 156 12.81 35.06 -27.48
N THR A 157 11.50 34.76 -27.40
CA THR A 157 10.77 34.57 -26.13
C THR A 157 11.32 33.40 -25.31
N VAL A 158 11.66 32.28 -25.94
CA VAL A 158 12.23 31.11 -25.24
C VAL A 158 13.65 31.40 -24.73
N SER A 159 14.46 32.13 -25.51
CA SER A 159 15.83 32.51 -25.10
C SER A 159 15.85 33.49 -23.91
N VAL A 160 14.86 34.38 -23.83
CA VAL A 160 14.68 35.33 -22.71
C VAL A 160 14.30 34.60 -21.43
N ALA A 161 13.45 33.57 -21.51
CA ALA A 161 13.07 32.76 -20.35
C ALA A 161 14.22 31.92 -19.77
N LEU A 162 15.19 31.52 -20.59
CA LEU A 162 16.39 30.78 -20.14
C LEU A 162 17.45 31.70 -19.50
N LYS A 163 17.53 32.98 -19.92
CA LYS A 163 18.46 33.97 -19.35
C LYS A 163 18.10 34.43 -17.93
N GLY A 164 16.87 34.21 -17.46
CA GLY A 164 16.44 34.54 -16.09
C GLY A 164 16.76 33.47 -15.04
N ARG A 165 17.38 32.35 -15.41
CA ARG A 165 17.69 31.25 -14.49
C ARG A 165 19.21 31.17 -14.28
N LEU A 166 19.72 31.97 -13.34
CA LEU A 166 21.11 31.86 -12.91
C LEU A 166 21.39 30.43 -12.40
N PRO A 167 22.49 29.80 -12.82
CA PRO A 167 22.77 28.42 -12.45
C PRO A 167 23.19 28.34 -10.98
N LEU A 168 22.65 27.36 -10.26
CA LEU A 168 23.13 26.99 -8.93
C LEU A 168 24.54 26.41 -9.07
N VAL A 169 25.53 27.10 -8.49
CA VAL A 169 26.92 26.61 -8.47
C VAL A 169 27.10 25.70 -7.26
N ARG A 170 27.67 24.52 -7.50
CA ARG A 170 28.00 23.53 -6.48
C ARG A 170 29.32 23.93 -5.82
N CYS A 171 29.34 24.14 -4.51
CA CYS A 171 30.58 24.25 -3.73
C CYS A 171 30.87 22.91 -3.02
N ASP A 172 32.15 22.54 -2.94
CA ASP A 172 32.66 21.20 -2.57
C ASP A 172 32.43 20.75 -1.11
N LEU A 173 31.52 21.39 -0.37
CA LEU A 173 31.16 21.00 1.01
C LEU A 173 29.66 20.71 1.20
N GLY A 174 28.90 20.51 0.12
CA GLY A 174 27.60 19.82 0.18
C GLY A 174 26.45 20.54 0.89
N VAL A 175 26.57 21.84 1.17
CA VAL A 175 25.47 22.65 1.74
C VAL A 175 24.96 23.65 0.70
N TRP A 176 23.68 23.54 0.33
CA TRP A 176 23.00 24.50 -0.54
C TRP A 176 22.71 25.77 0.25
N LYS A 177 23.40 26.88 -0.04
CA LYS A 177 23.04 28.20 0.50
C LYS A 177 22.48 29.07 -0.61
N ARG A 178 21.31 29.64 -0.36
CA ARG A 178 20.70 30.66 -1.21
C ARG A 178 21.45 31.96 -0.90
N GLU A 179 22.10 32.54 -1.90
CA GLU A 179 22.74 33.84 -1.75
C GLU A 179 21.64 34.86 -1.38
N SER A 180 21.81 35.50 -0.23
CA SER A 180 20.82 36.44 0.32
C SER A 180 21.26 37.86 -0.02
N ASP A 181 20.45 38.45 -0.89
CA ASP A 181 20.13 39.84 -1.26
C ASP A 181 20.55 40.99 -0.28
N PRO A 182 20.28 42.27 -0.59
CA PRO A 182 21.10 43.23 -1.33
C PRO A 182 21.40 44.47 -0.45
N THR A 183 22.64 44.75 -0.04
CA THR A 183 23.00 46.08 0.50
C THR A 183 24.51 46.22 0.66
N LEU A 184 25.22 46.58 -0.41
CA LEU A 184 26.52 47.25 -0.30
C LEU A 184 26.60 48.36 -1.36
N VAL A 185 25.98 49.48 -1.01
CA VAL A 185 26.33 50.79 -1.58
C VAL A 185 27.78 51.08 -1.17
N PRO A 186 28.69 51.47 -2.07
CA PRO A 186 29.99 51.95 -1.64
C PRO A 186 29.79 53.30 -0.93
N ARG A 187 30.13 53.35 0.37
CA ARG A 187 30.36 54.63 1.04
C ARG A 187 31.59 55.28 0.41
N ILE A 188 31.40 56.49 -0.09
CA ILE A 188 32.47 57.43 -0.38
C ILE A 188 33.18 57.73 0.94
N SER A 189 34.49 57.57 0.97
CA SER A 189 35.36 58.23 1.94
C SER A 189 36.66 58.63 1.25
N ASP A 190 36.81 59.94 1.07
CA ASP A 190 38.06 60.63 0.78
C ASP A 190 39.16 60.23 1.76
N SER A 191 40.41 60.13 1.29
CA SER A 191 41.60 60.63 2.00
C SER A 191 42.86 60.49 1.13
N SER A 192 43.43 61.65 0.85
CA SER A 192 44.75 61.96 0.30
C SER A 192 45.96 61.43 1.09
N LYS A 193 47.14 61.43 0.41
CA LYS A 193 48.54 61.36 0.90
C LYS A 193 49.08 59.92 1.03
N LEU A 194 50.22 59.52 0.44
CA LEU A 194 51.47 60.18 0.03
C LEU A 194 51.99 59.58 -1.29
#